data_AF-A0A7J7K8L3-F1
#
_entry.id   AF-A0A7J7K8L3-F1
#
_cell.length_a   1.000
_cell.length_b   1.000
_cell.length_c   1.000
_cell.angle_alpha   90.00
_cell.angle_beta   90.00
_cell.angle_gamma   90.00
#
_symmetry.space_group_name_H-M   'P 1'
#
loop_
_entity.id
_entity.type
_entity.pdbx_description
1 polymer ?
#
loop_
_entity_poly.entity_id
_entity_poly.type
_entity_poly.pdbx_seq_one_letter_code
_entity_poly.pdbx_strand_id
1 'polypeptide(L)'
;MKVQITLFISLLFFGGVLSHSWIACTDYLQENGDYWSSSLCRAYARHGHQFTPKDNFGIDTGYDYNGLSENKPCKTVRDDNSAYNSEYPMAVYYAGQKVVIAHPTKNHVAETCTNKYIPDSGNEVFISQVNPSKDPKLSEFRSRLVADLGVSPFGHSRTQAEITTYPKPGYQNAPKFCENMDKALATAAFYLPADLAEGRYTFMWEWGFNHNNDDYTSCWEADVVSSKSERDRKLSSQGLPVREPEVLHGKSLAKAPPSISGGPGTQAPVTQPPVTRPPPSRTTTSFPIPTGGSSGSTMQCLDTCFKQCYSCN
;
A
#
# COMPACT_ATOMS: atom_id res chain seq x y z
N MET A 1 5.29 -7.27 65.98
CA MET A 1 5.80 -6.90 64.64
C MET A 1 4.66 -7.01 63.64
N LYS A 2 4.26 -5.91 63.01
CA LYS A 2 3.27 -5.92 61.91
C LYS A 2 4.04 -5.88 60.60
N VAL A 3 3.98 -6.97 59.82
CA VAL A 3 4.57 -7.04 58.49
C VAL A 3 3.55 -6.43 57.52
N GLN A 4 3.87 -5.26 56.96
CA GLN A 4 3.11 -4.70 55.86
C GLN A 4 3.62 -5.30 54.55
N ILE A 5 2.74 -6.03 53.86
CA ILE A 5 2.98 -6.53 52.51
C ILE A 5 2.53 -5.43 51.55
N THR A 6 3.49 -4.72 50.95
CA THR A 6 3.22 -3.73 49.90
C THR A 6 3.08 -4.46 48.57
N LEU A 7 1.84 -4.61 48.09
CA LEU A 7 1.52 -5.17 46.79
C LEU A 7 1.82 -4.12 45.70
N PHE A 8 2.92 -4.30 44.96
CA PHE A 8 3.21 -3.51 43.76
C PHE A 8 2.31 -3.99 42.61
N ILE A 9 1.22 -3.27 42.36
CA ILE A 9 0.42 -3.41 41.14
C ILE A 9 1.20 -2.73 40.02
N SER A 10 1.96 -3.52 39.25
CA SER A 10 2.52 -3.06 37.97
C SER A 10 1.38 -2.94 36.97
N LEU A 11 0.91 -1.70 36.75
CA LEU A 11 0.03 -1.37 35.65
C LEU A 11 0.83 -1.52 34.34
N LEU A 12 0.74 -2.69 33.71
CA LEU A 12 1.15 -2.88 32.33
C LEU A 12 0.19 -2.05 31.47
N PHE A 13 0.61 -0.84 31.11
CA PHE A 13 -0.02 -0.07 30.05
C PHE A 13 0.21 -0.83 28.73
N PHE A 14 -0.76 -1.66 28.35
CA PHE A 14 -0.91 -2.12 26.98
C PHE A 14 -1.32 -0.93 26.12
N GLY A 15 -0.36 -0.09 25.75
CA GLY A 15 -0.55 0.91 24.72
C GLY A 15 -0.76 0.17 23.40
N GLY A 16 -2.01 0.07 22.96
CA GLY A 16 -2.30 -0.32 21.59
C GLY A 16 -1.57 0.65 20.67
N VAL A 17 -0.65 0.15 19.84
CA VAL A 17 -0.02 0.95 18.80
C VAL A 17 -1.07 1.10 17.71
N LEU A 18 -1.85 2.17 17.75
CA LEU A 18 -2.77 2.50 16.67
C LEU A 18 -1.91 2.80 15.44
N SER A 19 -2.06 1.97 14.41
CA SER A 19 -1.44 2.26 13.13
C SER A 19 -2.20 3.36 12.41
N HIS A 20 -1.46 4.18 11.67
CA HIS A 20 -2.00 5.30 10.90
C HIS A 20 -1.11 5.44 9.69
N SER A 21 -1.69 5.40 8.49
CA SER A 21 -0.89 5.57 7.28
C SER A 21 -1.70 6.10 6.11
N TRP A 22 -1.00 6.78 5.22
CA TRP A 22 -1.55 7.40 4.03
C TRP A 22 -0.44 7.77 3.03
N ILE A 23 -0.82 7.96 1.77
CA ILE A 23 0.06 8.52 0.75
C ILE A 23 0.06 10.04 0.83
N ALA A 24 1.23 10.62 1.08
CA ALA A 24 1.44 12.06 1.10
C ALA A 24 1.72 12.61 -0.31
N CYS A 25 2.45 11.86 -1.14
CA CYS A 25 2.74 12.22 -2.52
C CYS A 25 2.52 11.03 -3.45
N THR A 26 1.86 11.26 -4.57
CA THR A 26 1.56 10.22 -5.56
C THR A 26 2.56 10.20 -6.72
N ASP A 27 3.34 11.27 -6.88
CA ASP A 27 4.38 11.41 -7.90
C ASP A 27 5.61 12.17 -7.36
N TYR A 28 6.42 11.46 -6.59
CA TYR A 28 7.62 11.96 -5.92
C TYR A 28 8.88 11.78 -6.78
N LEU A 29 9.85 12.68 -6.67
CA LEU A 29 11.04 12.69 -7.54
C LEU A 29 12.27 11.93 -7.00
N GLN A 30 12.14 11.24 -5.87
CA GLN A 30 13.22 10.44 -5.30
C GLN A 30 12.69 9.09 -4.81
N GLU A 31 13.11 8.02 -5.47
CA GLU A 31 12.99 6.67 -4.92
C GLU A 31 14.10 6.44 -3.88
N ASN A 32 13.74 5.80 -2.77
CA ASN A 32 14.61 5.58 -1.62
C ASN A 32 15.14 6.92 -1.06
N GLY A 33 14.31 7.97 -1.03
CA GLY A 33 14.74 9.28 -0.54
C GLY A 33 15.12 9.29 0.95
N ASP A 34 16.06 10.16 1.33
CA ASP A 34 16.45 10.34 2.74
C ASP A 34 15.43 11.14 3.53
N TYR A 35 15.02 12.29 2.99
CA TYR A 35 14.16 13.25 3.68
C TYR A 35 13.05 13.75 2.76
N TRP A 36 11.90 14.01 3.35
CA TRP A 36 10.78 14.63 2.64
C TRP A 36 11.13 16.05 2.22
N SER A 37 10.76 16.40 0.99
CA SER A 37 10.69 17.78 0.51
C SER A 37 9.43 17.96 -0.33
N SER A 38 8.58 18.91 0.07
CA SER A 38 7.35 19.21 -0.68
C SER A 38 7.62 19.62 -2.13
N SER A 39 8.78 20.24 -2.42
CA SER A 39 9.20 20.61 -3.77
C SER A 39 9.53 19.43 -4.69
N LEU A 40 9.71 18.23 -4.14
CA LEU A 40 9.93 17.00 -4.89
C LEU A 40 8.64 16.26 -5.19
N CYS A 41 7.50 16.76 -4.69
CA CYS A 41 6.19 16.18 -4.93
C CYS A 41 5.48 16.90 -6.07
N ARG A 42 5.10 16.16 -7.12
CA ARG A 42 4.40 16.73 -8.28
C ARG A 42 2.89 16.54 -8.23
N ALA A 43 2.41 15.62 -7.39
CA ALA A 43 1.01 15.28 -7.32
C ALA A 43 0.63 14.68 -5.97
N TYR A 44 -0.62 14.87 -5.57
CA TYR A 44 -1.09 14.52 -4.24
C TYR A 44 -2.26 13.56 -4.27
N ALA A 45 -2.52 12.92 -3.14
CA ALA A 45 -3.71 12.12 -2.94
C ALA A 45 -4.98 12.99 -2.94
N ARG A 46 -6.14 12.37 -3.18
CA ARG A 46 -7.44 13.04 -3.23
C ARG A 46 -7.72 13.79 -1.93
N HIS A 47 -8.04 15.08 -2.02
CA HIS A 47 -8.20 15.97 -0.87
C HIS A 47 -6.95 16.10 0.02
N GLY A 48 -5.75 15.87 -0.53
CA GLY A 48 -4.49 16.02 0.21
C GLY A 48 -4.33 17.40 0.86
N HIS A 49 -4.89 18.45 0.25
CA HIS A 49 -4.89 19.80 0.84
C HIS A 49 -5.60 19.91 2.20
N GLN A 50 -6.47 18.95 2.55
CA GLN A 50 -7.17 18.90 3.84
C GLN A 50 -6.43 18.02 4.85
N PHE A 51 -5.73 16.99 4.37
CA PHE A 51 -5.28 15.88 5.21
C PHE A 51 -3.77 15.60 5.18
N THR A 52 -3.02 16.15 4.22
CA THR A 52 -1.60 15.85 4.01
C THR A 52 -0.80 17.15 3.85
N PRO A 53 -0.71 17.99 4.91
CA PRO A 53 -0.04 19.28 4.81
C PRO A 53 1.41 19.12 4.37
N LYS A 54 1.72 19.64 3.17
CA LYS A 54 3.01 19.45 2.49
C LYS A 54 4.22 19.91 3.32
N ASP A 55 4.03 20.94 4.16
CA ASP A 55 5.11 21.53 4.99
C ASP A 55 5.20 20.91 6.38
N ASN A 56 4.30 19.98 6.74
CA ASN A 56 4.33 19.25 8.00
C ASN A 56 4.10 17.76 7.77
N PHE A 57 5.02 17.15 7.03
CA PHE A 57 4.96 15.75 6.65
C PHE A 57 4.77 14.82 7.85
N GLY A 58 3.87 13.85 7.70
CA GLY A 58 3.58 12.86 8.74
C GLY A 58 2.68 13.34 9.87
N ILE A 59 2.22 14.60 9.90
CA ILE A 59 1.20 15.00 10.86
C ILE A 59 -0.13 14.32 10.52
N ASP A 60 -0.73 13.70 11.53
CA ASP A 60 -2.02 13.08 11.39
C ASP A 60 -3.13 14.14 11.48
N THR A 61 -3.95 14.20 10.44
CA THR A 61 -5.13 15.08 10.37
C THR A 61 -6.38 14.30 9.97
N GLY A 62 -6.35 12.97 10.09
CA GLY A 62 -7.49 12.09 9.82
C GLY A 62 -7.50 11.44 8.44
N TYR A 63 -6.37 11.36 7.73
CA TYR A 63 -6.27 10.69 6.42
C TYR A 63 -6.05 9.18 6.49
N ASP A 64 -5.64 8.69 7.66
CA ASP A 64 -5.40 7.32 8.09
C ASP A 64 -6.65 6.43 7.95
N TYR A 65 -7.09 6.20 6.72
CA TYR A 65 -8.35 5.53 6.47
C TYR A 65 -8.20 4.01 6.49
N ASN A 66 -8.72 3.39 7.55
CA ASN A 66 -8.80 1.93 7.70
C ASN A 66 -10.25 1.39 7.76
N GLY A 67 -11.24 2.24 7.46
CA GLY A 67 -12.67 1.89 7.50
C GLY A 67 -13.18 1.21 6.23
N LEU A 68 -12.36 0.36 5.61
CA LEU A 68 -12.61 -0.23 4.29
C LEU A 68 -13.91 -1.03 4.25
N SER A 69 -14.69 -0.79 3.21
CA SER A 69 -15.88 -1.59 2.90
C SER A 69 -16.08 -1.65 1.40
N GLU A 70 -16.87 -2.62 0.95
CA GLU A 70 -17.12 -2.87 -0.48
C GLU A 70 -17.54 -1.63 -1.27
N ASN A 71 -18.32 -0.73 -0.66
CA ASN A 71 -18.81 0.50 -1.29
C ASN A 71 -18.06 1.77 -0.86
N LYS A 72 -17.00 1.65 -0.06
CA LYS A 72 -16.22 2.79 0.43
C LYS A 72 -14.73 2.45 0.53
N PRO A 73 -14.05 2.22 -0.62
CA PRO A 73 -12.62 1.95 -0.65
C PRO A 73 -11.75 3.18 -0.35
N CYS A 74 -12.30 4.39 -0.52
CA CYS A 74 -11.60 5.65 -0.33
C CYS A 74 -12.16 6.44 0.85
N LYS A 75 -11.30 7.20 1.55
CA LYS A 75 -11.68 8.09 2.66
C LYS A 75 -12.77 9.09 2.30
N THR A 76 -12.59 9.75 1.16
CA THR A 76 -13.49 10.76 0.61
C THR A 76 -14.07 10.28 -0.70
N VAL A 77 -15.30 10.69 -1.00
CA VAL A 77 -15.93 10.41 -2.29
C VAL A 77 -15.18 11.09 -3.42
N ARG A 78 -15.19 10.48 -4.61
CA ARG A 78 -14.61 11.09 -5.80
C ARG A 78 -15.29 12.41 -6.14
N ASP A 79 -14.50 13.47 -6.19
CA ASP A 79 -14.90 14.80 -6.66
C ASP A 79 -13.68 15.49 -7.28
N ASP A 80 -13.46 15.28 -8.58
CA ASP A 80 -12.32 15.84 -9.30
C ASP A 80 -12.28 17.38 -9.26
N ASN A 81 -13.44 18.03 -9.07
CA ASN A 81 -13.55 19.50 -9.14
C ASN A 81 -13.06 20.18 -7.85
N SER A 82 -13.24 19.54 -6.69
CA SER A 82 -12.82 20.09 -5.39
C SER A 82 -11.63 19.37 -4.76
N ALA A 83 -11.32 18.14 -5.19
CA ALA A 83 -10.27 17.34 -4.57
C ALA A 83 -8.86 17.91 -4.78
N TYR A 84 -8.68 18.69 -5.84
CA TYR A 84 -7.39 19.18 -6.32
C TYR A 84 -7.40 20.69 -6.50
N ASN A 85 -6.23 21.30 -6.35
CA ASN A 85 -6.00 22.72 -6.61
C ASN A 85 -4.57 22.94 -7.11
N SER A 86 -4.17 24.19 -7.34
CA SER A 86 -2.82 24.51 -7.85
C SER A 86 -1.68 24.12 -6.90
N GLU A 87 -1.93 24.03 -5.59
CA GLU A 87 -0.93 23.60 -4.61
C GLU A 87 -0.92 22.09 -4.38
N TYR A 88 -2.07 21.44 -4.57
CA TYR A 88 -2.26 20.00 -4.48
C TYR A 88 -2.80 19.48 -5.81
N PRO A 89 -1.98 19.48 -6.87
CA PRO A 89 -2.40 19.08 -8.20
C PRO A 89 -2.66 17.56 -8.29
N MET A 90 -3.55 17.22 -9.22
CA MET A 90 -3.79 15.85 -9.67
C MET A 90 -2.55 15.33 -10.43
N ALA A 91 -2.31 14.02 -10.38
CA ALA A 91 -1.20 13.43 -11.10
C ALA A 91 -1.40 13.44 -12.61
N VAL A 92 -0.30 13.57 -13.34
CA VAL A 92 -0.27 13.43 -14.80
C VAL A 92 0.79 12.39 -15.16
N TYR A 93 0.36 11.29 -15.77
CA TYR A 93 1.19 10.15 -16.11
C TYR A 93 1.17 9.86 -17.60
N TYR A 94 2.06 8.97 -18.04
CA TYR A 94 1.99 8.31 -19.35
C TYR A 94 2.20 6.80 -19.21
N ALA A 95 1.76 6.01 -20.18
CA ALA A 95 1.91 4.55 -20.14
C ALA A 95 3.39 4.13 -20.01
N GLY A 96 3.67 3.12 -19.18
CA GLY A 96 5.04 2.68 -18.91
C GLY A 96 5.89 3.63 -18.05
N GLN A 97 5.33 4.74 -17.55
CA GLN A 97 6.04 5.64 -16.64
C GLN A 97 6.41 4.94 -15.33
N LYS A 98 7.58 5.27 -14.78
CA LYS A 98 7.94 4.98 -13.39
C LYS A 98 7.29 6.02 -12.46
N VAL A 99 6.52 5.54 -11.50
CA VAL A 99 5.85 6.35 -10.48
C VAL A 99 6.49 6.04 -9.12
N VAL A 100 6.74 7.07 -8.32
CA VAL A 100 7.19 6.92 -6.94
C VAL A 100 6.15 7.56 -6.03
N ILE A 101 5.63 6.77 -5.09
CA ILE A 101 4.76 7.24 -4.02
C ILE A 101 5.60 7.47 -2.77
N ALA A 102 5.20 8.45 -1.96
CA ALA A 102 5.84 8.78 -0.70
C ALA A 102 4.82 8.86 0.43
N HIS A 103 5.22 8.34 1.58
CA HIS A 103 4.38 8.27 2.79
C HIS A 103 5.23 8.39 4.05
N PRO A 104 4.65 8.90 5.16
CA PRO A 104 5.31 8.90 6.46
C PRO A 104 5.32 7.51 7.07
N THR A 105 6.36 7.15 7.82
CA THR A 105 6.45 5.84 8.48
C THR A 105 5.51 5.67 9.67
N LYS A 106 5.18 6.76 10.40
CA LYS A 106 4.30 6.75 11.57
C LYS A 106 4.69 5.72 12.64
N ASN A 107 6.00 5.52 12.81
CA ASN A 107 6.64 4.53 13.69
C ASN A 107 6.53 3.06 13.26
N HIS A 108 5.98 2.76 12.07
CA HIS A 108 5.74 1.39 11.59
C HIS A 108 6.88 0.86 10.71
N VAL A 109 8.11 0.81 11.25
CA VAL A 109 9.25 0.16 10.59
C VAL A 109 9.95 -0.77 11.57
N ALA A 110 10.21 -2.00 11.12
CA ALA A 110 11.07 -2.96 11.79
C ALA A 110 12.52 -2.51 11.62
N GLU A 111 13.15 -2.07 12.70
CA GLU A 111 14.50 -1.50 12.69
C GLU A 111 15.18 -1.61 14.06
N THR A 112 16.48 -1.32 14.14
CA THR A 112 17.25 -1.36 15.40
C THR A 112 16.77 -0.36 16.44
N CYS A 113 16.25 0.80 16.03
CA CYS A 113 15.73 1.83 16.92
C CYS A 113 14.30 1.54 17.42
N THR A 114 13.63 0.52 16.86
CA THR A 114 12.33 0.03 17.33
C THR A 114 12.49 -1.42 17.80
N ASN A 115 11.93 -2.37 17.05
CA ASN A 115 12.09 -3.79 17.24
C ASN A 115 11.84 -4.49 15.89
N LYS A 116 12.31 -5.73 15.75
CA LYS A 116 12.17 -6.48 14.49
C LYS A 116 10.77 -7.05 14.22
N TYR A 117 9.77 -6.81 15.09
CA TYR A 117 8.44 -7.43 15.02
C TYR A 117 7.36 -6.49 14.50
N ILE A 118 7.73 -5.32 13.96
CA ILE A 118 6.78 -4.41 13.34
C ILE A 118 6.26 -5.02 12.04
N PRO A 119 4.97 -5.40 11.96
CA PRO A 119 4.47 -6.15 10.83
C PRO A 119 4.37 -5.31 9.54
N ASP A 120 4.36 -6.02 8.42
CA ASP A 120 4.01 -5.53 7.10
C ASP A 120 3.38 -6.71 6.36
N SER A 121 2.09 -6.65 6.05
CA SER A 121 1.37 -7.80 5.48
C SER A 121 1.06 -7.65 3.99
N GLY A 122 1.33 -6.49 3.41
CA GLY A 122 1.22 -6.25 1.97
C GLY A 122 1.17 -4.76 1.66
N ASN A 123 1.74 -4.37 0.53
CA ASN A 123 1.73 -2.99 0.05
C ASN A 123 1.41 -3.00 -1.45
N GLU A 124 0.22 -2.58 -1.83
CA GLU A 124 -0.34 -2.80 -3.16
C GLU A 124 -0.91 -1.51 -3.76
N VAL A 125 -0.89 -1.43 -5.09
CA VAL A 125 -1.49 -0.34 -5.86
C VAL A 125 -2.45 -0.93 -6.88
N PHE A 126 -3.68 -0.45 -6.87
CA PHE A 126 -4.77 -0.83 -7.75
C PHE A 126 -5.24 0.34 -8.61
N ILE A 127 -5.96 0.04 -9.69
CA ILE A 127 -6.48 1.06 -10.61
C ILE A 127 -7.90 0.77 -11.08
N SER A 128 -8.70 1.81 -11.25
CA SER A 128 -10.03 1.75 -11.85
C SER A 128 -10.00 1.38 -13.35
N GLN A 129 -11.18 1.23 -13.94
CA GLN A 129 -11.36 1.40 -15.38
C GLN A 129 -11.03 2.85 -15.81
N VAL A 130 -10.86 3.07 -17.11
CA VAL A 130 -10.66 4.42 -17.66
C VAL A 130 -11.95 5.25 -17.53
N ASN A 131 -11.80 6.53 -17.21
CA ASN A 131 -12.86 7.53 -17.04
C ASN A 131 -14.02 7.07 -16.14
N PRO A 132 -13.78 6.58 -14.92
CA PRO A 132 -14.87 6.17 -14.05
C PRO A 132 -15.62 7.40 -13.55
N SER A 133 -16.94 7.31 -13.43
CA SER A 133 -17.79 8.40 -12.92
C SER A 133 -17.89 8.43 -11.39
N LYS A 134 -17.41 7.39 -10.71
CA LYS A 134 -17.41 7.22 -9.25
C LYS A 134 -16.30 6.25 -8.86
N ASP A 135 -16.03 6.13 -7.56
CA ASP A 135 -15.14 5.09 -7.05
C ASP A 135 -15.67 3.69 -7.43
N PRO A 136 -14.82 2.82 -8.01
CA PRO A 136 -15.09 1.39 -8.09
C PRO A 136 -15.38 0.78 -6.73
N LYS A 137 -15.99 -0.39 -6.71
CA LYS A 137 -16.07 -1.19 -5.47
C LYS A 137 -14.68 -1.67 -5.03
N LEU A 138 -14.54 -2.02 -3.76
CA LEU A 138 -13.28 -2.58 -3.25
C LEU A 138 -12.88 -3.86 -4.01
N SER A 139 -13.82 -4.77 -4.26
CA SER A 139 -13.58 -5.96 -5.07
C SER A 139 -13.15 -5.66 -6.51
N GLU A 140 -13.68 -4.58 -7.10
CA GLU A 140 -13.32 -4.13 -8.45
C GLU A 140 -11.89 -3.57 -8.49
N PHE A 141 -11.49 -2.78 -7.48
CA PHE A 141 -10.10 -2.34 -7.33
C PHE A 141 -9.16 -3.54 -7.18
N ARG A 142 -9.44 -4.44 -6.23
CA ARG A 142 -8.58 -5.61 -5.97
C ARG A 142 -8.45 -6.57 -7.16
N SER A 143 -9.37 -6.50 -8.12
CA SER A 143 -9.27 -7.24 -9.39
C SER A 143 -8.32 -6.63 -10.43
N ARG A 144 -7.83 -5.41 -10.20
CA ARG A 144 -7.02 -4.60 -11.13
C ARG A 144 -5.73 -4.10 -10.47
N LEU A 145 -4.94 -5.05 -9.98
CA LEU A 145 -3.62 -4.80 -9.43
C LEU A 145 -2.69 -4.20 -10.49
N VAL A 146 -2.09 -3.06 -10.17
CA VAL A 146 -1.02 -2.42 -10.96
C VAL A 146 0.34 -2.87 -10.44
N ALA A 147 0.51 -2.88 -9.12
CA ALA A 147 1.77 -3.22 -8.50
C ALA A 147 1.57 -3.86 -7.13
N ASP A 148 2.24 -4.99 -6.91
CA ASP A 148 2.56 -5.52 -5.59
C ASP A 148 3.98 -5.02 -5.24
N LEU A 149 4.05 -4.15 -4.24
CA LEU A 149 5.28 -3.52 -3.76
C LEU A 149 5.99 -4.40 -2.74
N GLY A 150 5.38 -5.53 -2.36
CA GLY A 150 5.93 -6.57 -1.51
C GLY A 150 5.68 -6.37 -0.02
N VAL A 151 6.46 -7.10 0.77
CA VAL A 151 6.38 -7.14 2.24
C VAL A 151 7.78 -6.94 2.81
N SER A 152 7.92 -5.97 3.70
CA SER A 152 9.15 -5.71 4.44
C SER A 152 9.51 -6.91 5.32
N PRO A 153 10.80 -7.25 5.49
CA PRO A 153 11.18 -8.31 6.40
C PRO A 153 10.87 -7.92 7.86
N PHE A 154 10.23 -8.81 8.61
CA PHE A 154 10.00 -8.70 10.05
C PHE A 154 9.96 -10.10 10.69
N GLY A 155 10.08 -10.18 12.01
CA GLY A 155 9.90 -11.39 12.80
C GLY A 155 11.19 -12.14 13.19
N HIS A 156 11.01 -13.24 13.92
CA HIS A 156 12.13 -14.06 14.43
C HIS A 156 12.92 -14.75 13.32
N SER A 157 12.27 -15.09 12.21
CA SER A 157 12.87 -15.83 11.08
C SER A 157 13.77 -14.97 10.20
N ARG A 158 13.84 -13.66 10.44
CA ARG A 158 14.65 -12.72 9.68
C ARG A 158 15.92 -12.35 10.43
N THR A 159 17.03 -12.31 9.71
CA THR A 159 18.31 -11.83 10.21
C THR A 159 18.26 -10.32 10.43
N GLN A 160 19.07 -9.80 11.35
CA GLN A 160 19.16 -8.35 11.56
C GLN A 160 19.54 -7.64 10.25
N ALA A 161 20.46 -8.19 9.46
CA ALA A 161 20.86 -7.60 8.19
C ALA A 161 19.68 -7.47 7.21
N GLU A 162 18.80 -8.47 7.11
CA GLU A 162 17.56 -8.34 6.31
C GLU A 162 16.67 -7.23 6.84
N ILE A 163 16.51 -7.14 8.17
CA ILE A 163 15.69 -6.11 8.82
C ILE A 163 16.24 -4.70 8.55
N THR A 164 17.56 -4.48 8.53
CA THR A 164 18.15 -3.12 8.49
C THR A 164 18.65 -2.66 7.13
N THR A 165 18.60 -3.50 6.10
CA THR A 165 19.16 -3.17 4.78
C THR A 165 18.13 -2.46 3.90
N TYR A 166 18.50 -1.32 3.35
CA TYR A 166 17.72 -0.59 2.34
C TYR A 166 18.34 -0.76 0.93
N PRO A 167 17.53 -0.66 -0.14
CA PRO A 167 16.08 -0.51 -0.14
C PRO A 167 15.34 -1.78 0.33
N LYS A 168 14.21 -1.61 1.00
CA LYS A 168 13.33 -2.69 1.47
C LYS A 168 12.10 -2.80 0.57
N PRO A 169 11.58 -4.00 0.27
CA PRO A 169 10.24 -4.14 -0.29
C PRO A 169 9.19 -3.67 0.73
N GLY A 170 7.95 -3.48 0.28
CA GLY A 170 6.81 -3.20 1.13
C GLY A 170 6.76 -1.77 1.65
N TYR A 171 6.11 -1.59 2.79
CA TYR A 171 5.81 -0.28 3.36
C TYR A 171 7.03 0.41 3.99
N GLN A 172 7.96 -0.38 4.52
CA GLN A 172 8.94 0.09 5.49
C GLN A 172 10.23 0.63 4.86
N ASN A 173 10.21 0.96 3.56
CA ASN A 173 11.36 1.47 2.82
C ASN A 173 11.67 2.95 3.13
N ALA A 174 12.16 3.20 4.34
CA ALA A 174 12.54 4.49 4.89
C ALA A 174 14.00 4.50 5.41
N PRO A 175 15.01 4.81 4.56
CA PRO A 175 16.43 4.75 4.93
C PRO A 175 16.82 5.56 6.17
N LYS A 176 16.08 6.64 6.47
CA LYS A 176 16.32 7.53 7.61
C LYS A 176 15.33 7.35 8.76
N PHE A 177 14.69 6.18 8.86
CA PHE A 177 13.69 5.90 9.88
C PHE A 177 14.15 6.23 11.32
N CYS A 178 15.34 5.79 11.71
CA CYS A 178 15.83 6.00 13.08
C CYS A 178 16.17 7.45 13.44
N GLU A 179 16.22 8.36 12.46
CA GLU A 179 16.44 9.78 12.73
C GLU A 179 15.12 10.48 13.12
N ASN A 180 13.98 9.97 12.64
CA ASN A 180 12.65 10.48 12.98
C ASN A 180 11.58 9.40 12.73
N MET A 181 11.34 8.54 13.72
CA MET A 181 10.49 7.36 13.55
C MET A 181 9.05 7.70 13.14
N ASP A 182 8.51 8.85 13.58
CA ASP A 182 7.14 9.27 13.24
C ASP A 182 7.04 9.81 11.80
N LYS A 183 8.01 10.62 11.38
CA LYS A 183 7.93 11.43 10.15
C LYS A 183 8.99 11.10 9.11
N ALA A 184 9.70 9.98 9.24
CA ALA A 184 10.67 9.58 8.24
C ALA A 184 9.98 9.35 6.89
N LEU A 185 10.67 9.75 5.82
CA LEU A 185 10.23 9.51 4.46
C LEU A 185 10.36 8.03 4.15
N ALA A 186 9.25 7.40 3.81
CA ALA A 186 9.23 6.13 3.11
C ALA A 186 8.82 6.35 1.65
N THR A 187 9.34 5.51 0.75
CA THR A 187 8.99 5.57 -0.67
C THR A 187 8.80 4.18 -1.24
N ALA A 188 7.89 4.06 -2.21
CA ALA A 188 7.77 2.87 -3.03
C ALA A 188 7.62 3.28 -4.49
N ALA A 189 8.17 2.46 -5.39
CA ALA A 189 8.14 2.74 -6.81
C ALA A 189 7.49 1.60 -7.58
N PHE A 190 6.77 1.94 -8.65
CA PHE A 190 6.19 1.00 -9.59
C PHE A 190 6.20 1.57 -11.00
N TYR A 191 5.87 0.74 -11.98
CA TYR A 191 5.65 1.17 -13.34
C TYR A 191 4.17 1.03 -13.70
N LEU A 192 3.66 1.98 -14.45
CA LEU A 192 2.35 1.82 -15.09
C LEU A 192 2.42 0.77 -16.20
N PRO A 193 1.31 0.07 -16.50
CA PRO A 193 1.23 -0.80 -17.67
C PRO A 193 1.64 -0.04 -18.94
N ALA A 194 2.42 -0.69 -19.80
CA ALA A 194 2.95 -0.07 -21.03
C ALA A 194 1.85 0.17 -22.08
N ASP A 195 0.72 -0.52 -21.95
CA ASP A 195 -0.47 -0.46 -22.80
C ASP A 195 -1.64 0.29 -22.13
N LEU A 196 -1.37 1.02 -21.04
CA LEU A 196 -2.41 1.78 -20.34
C LEU A 196 -3.01 2.85 -21.27
N ALA A 197 -4.31 2.77 -21.52
CA ALA A 197 -5.02 3.71 -22.39
C ALA A 197 -5.00 5.14 -21.83
N GLU A 198 -5.11 6.11 -22.72
CA GLU A 198 -5.29 7.51 -22.32
C GLU A 198 -6.64 7.72 -21.62
N GLY A 199 -6.63 8.60 -20.63
CA GLY A 199 -7.81 9.00 -19.90
C GLY A 199 -7.55 9.13 -18.40
N ARG A 200 -8.62 9.39 -17.66
CA ARG A 200 -8.54 9.57 -16.22
C ARG A 200 -8.78 8.27 -15.48
N TYR A 201 -7.97 8.01 -14.47
CA TYR A 201 -8.12 6.85 -13.60
C TYR A 201 -8.23 7.27 -12.14
N THR A 202 -8.86 6.44 -11.32
CA THR A 202 -8.65 6.45 -9.86
C THR A 202 -7.69 5.32 -9.53
N PHE A 203 -6.68 5.63 -8.75
CA PHE A 203 -5.78 4.68 -8.12
C PHE A 203 -6.14 4.53 -6.65
N MET A 204 -5.89 3.34 -6.12
CA MET A 204 -5.99 3.04 -4.70
C MET A 204 -4.69 2.38 -4.26
N TRP A 205 -4.00 3.02 -3.33
CA TRP A 205 -2.94 2.39 -2.56
C TRP A 205 -3.57 1.69 -1.37
N GLU A 206 -3.13 0.48 -1.07
CA GLU A 206 -3.55 -0.32 0.06
C GLU A 206 -2.32 -0.86 0.79
N TRP A 207 -2.26 -0.64 2.10
CA TRP A 207 -1.25 -1.23 2.96
C TRP A 207 -1.89 -2.02 4.08
N GLY A 208 -1.64 -3.31 4.13
CA GLY A 208 -2.02 -4.15 5.26
C GLY A 208 -0.93 -4.08 6.33
N PHE A 209 -1.23 -3.48 7.48
CA PHE A 209 -0.30 -3.51 8.60
C PHE A 209 -0.23 -4.92 9.22
N ASN A 210 -1.39 -5.49 9.57
CA ASN A 210 -1.54 -6.82 10.17
C ASN A 210 -2.52 -7.70 9.36
N HIS A 211 -2.37 -9.03 9.46
CA HIS A 211 -3.17 -10.03 8.71
C HIS A 211 -4.69 -10.11 9.03
N ASN A 212 -5.30 -9.12 9.69
CA ASN A 212 -6.70 -9.16 10.17
C ASN A 212 -7.52 -7.93 9.75
N ASN A 213 -7.51 -7.56 8.47
CA ASN A 213 -8.20 -6.37 7.93
C ASN A 213 -7.73 -5.06 8.58
N ASP A 214 -6.45 -4.97 8.91
CA ASP A 214 -5.81 -3.74 9.41
C ASP A 214 -5.16 -3.01 8.23
N ASP A 215 -6.00 -2.75 7.23
CA ASP A 215 -5.62 -2.24 5.92
C ASP A 215 -5.89 -0.73 5.87
N TYR A 216 -4.94 0.03 5.34
CA TYR A 216 -5.02 1.48 5.16
C TYR A 216 -5.07 1.80 3.68
N THR A 217 -5.92 2.74 3.27
CA THR A 217 -5.93 3.18 1.88
C THR A 217 -5.78 4.68 1.68
N SER A 218 -5.26 5.03 0.51
CA SER A 218 -5.27 6.37 -0.04
C SER A 218 -5.63 6.29 -1.50
N CYS A 219 -6.55 7.15 -1.93
CA CYS A 219 -6.98 7.20 -3.32
C CYS A 219 -6.50 8.48 -4.00
N TRP A 220 -6.21 8.40 -5.29
CA TRP A 220 -5.89 9.57 -6.10
C TRP A 220 -6.33 9.40 -7.54
N GLU A 221 -6.62 10.51 -8.18
CA GLU A 221 -6.88 10.59 -9.59
C GLU A 221 -5.58 10.86 -10.35
N ALA A 222 -5.48 10.32 -11.55
CA ALA A 222 -4.42 10.68 -12.48
C ALA A 222 -4.94 10.78 -13.92
N ASP A 223 -4.45 11.78 -14.65
CA ASP A 223 -4.59 11.87 -16.10
C ASP A 223 -3.46 11.08 -16.76
N VAL A 224 -3.78 9.98 -17.44
CA VAL A 224 -2.85 9.26 -18.30
C VAL A 224 -2.94 9.87 -19.70
N VAL A 225 -1.83 10.45 -20.16
CA VAL A 225 -1.75 11.14 -21.45
C VAL A 225 -0.96 10.34 -22.49
N SER A 226 -1.06 10.77 -23.75
CA SER A 226 -0.54 10.05 -24.91
C SER A 226 0.95 9.76 -24.88
N SER A 227 1.74 10.58 -24.18
CA SER A 227 3.19 10.50 -24.21
C SER A 227 3.84 11.26 -23.06
N LYS A 228 5.11 10.92 -22.82
CA LYS A 228 6.00 11.70 -21.94
C LYS A 228 6.03 13.18 -22.32
N SER A 229 6.06 13.50 -23.62
CA SER A 229 6.08 14.90 -24.10
C SER A 229 4.82 15.66 -23.71
N GLU A 230 3.64 15.03 -23.78
CA GLU A 230 2.41 15.66 -23.31
C GLU A 230 2.39 15.82 -21.77
N ARG A 231 2.87 14.81 -21.04
CA ARG A 231 3.01 14.88 -19.58
C ARG A 231 3.90 16.06 -19.19
N ASP A 232 5.07 16.17 -19.83
CA ASP A 232 6.04 17.23 -19.57
C ASP A 232 5.47 18.63 -19.88
N ARG A 233 4.68 18.78 -20.95
CA ARG A 233 3.98 20.03 -21.26
C ARG A 233 2.98 20.42 -20.17
N LYS A 234 2.16 19.46 -19.71
CA LYS A 234 1.18 19.69 -18.63
C LYS A 234 1.87 20.07 -17.32
N LEU A 235 2.87 19.31 -16.88
CA LEU A 235 3.63 19.64 -15.67
C LEU A 235 4.30 21.01 -15.78
N SER A 236 4.95 21.32 -16.91
CA SER A 236 5.58 22.64 -17.12
C SER A 236 4.57 23.78 -17.04
N SER A 237 3.37 23.61 -17.60
CA SER A 237 2.30 24.62 -17.52
C SER A 237 1.80 24.88 -16.11
N GLN A 238 1.99 23.91 -15.20
CA GLN A 238 1.69 24.01 -13.78
C GLN A 238 2.89 24.49 -12.94
N GLY A 239 4.03 24.78 -13.57
CA GLY A 239 5.27 25.14 -12.87
C GLY A 239 5.94 23.97 -12.16
N LEU A 240 5.61 22.73 -12.52
CA LEU A 240 6.12 21.51 -11.91
C LEU A 240 7.33 20.94 -12.67
N PRO A 241 8.26 20.28 -11.98
CA PRO A 241 9.44 19.66 -12.58
C PRO A 241 9.09 18.49 -13.52
N VAL A 242 9.67 18.48 -14.73
CA VAL A 242 9.44 17.44 -15.77
C VAL A 242 10.44 16.27 -15.73
N ARG A 243 11.41 16.31 -14.82
CA ARG A 243 12.44 15.28 -14.72
C ARG A 243 11.86 13.95 -14.23
N GLU A 244 12.55 12.87 -14.54
CA GLU A 244 12.23 11.54 -14.00
C GLU A 244 12.69 11.40 -12.55
N PRO A 245 12.08 10.49 -11.76
CA PRO A 245 12.52 10.23 -10.40
C PRO A 245 13.94 9.68 -10.37
N GLU A 246 14.74 10.19 -9.43
CA GLU A 246 16.08 9.71 -9.14
C GLU A 246 16.03 8.50 -8.20
N VAL A 247 16.94 7.55 -8.38
CA VAL A 247 17.07 6.39 -7.47
C VAL A 247 18.22 6.65 -6.52
N LEU A 248 17.92 6.77 -5.23
CA LEU A 248 18.92 6.88 -4.17
C LEU A 248 19.15 5.51 -3.53
N HIS A 249 20.21 5.40 -2.71
CA HIS A 249 20.58 4.19 -1.96
C HIS A 249 20.64 2.89 -2.75
N GLY A 250 21.09 2.96 -4.01
CA GLY A 250 21.38 1.78 -4.82
C GLY A 250 20.38 1.56 -5.95
N LYS A 251 19.61 0.47 -5.86
CA LYS A 251 18.78 -0.01 -6.99
C LYS A 251 17.30 0.26 -6.78
N SER A 252 16.59 0.39 -7.90
CA SER A 252 15.14 0.37 -7.94
C SER A 252 14.64 -1.03 -7.60
N LEU A 253 13.60 -1.14 -6.75
CA LEU A 253 12.90 -2.41 -6.52
C LEU A 253 11.73 -2.60 -7.50
N ALA A 254 11.27 -1.51 -8.13
CA ALA A 254 10.23 -1.56 -9.17
C ALA A 254 10.67 -2.40 -10.37
N LYS A 255 9.81 -3.34 -10.79
CA LYS A 255 10.01 -4.13 -12.01
C LYS A 255 9.47 -3.36 -13.21
N ALA A 256 10.35 -3.05 -14.18
CA ALA A 256 9.92 -2.42 -15.42
C ALA A 256 8.95 -3.34 -16.19
N PRO A 257 7.97 -2.77 -16.93
CA PRO A 257 7.14 -3.57 -17.80
C PRO A 257 8.00 -4.21 -18.89
N PRO A 258 7.59 -5.36 -19.45
CA PRO A 258 8.25 -5.92 -20.63
C PRO A 258 8.32 -4.85 -21.72
N SER A 259 9.53 -4.60 -22.25
CA SER A 259 9.68 -3.66 -23.37
C SER A 259 8.92 -4.21 -24.58
N ILE A 260 7.96 -3.46 -25.10
CA ILE A 260 7.32 -3.76 -26.40
C ILE A 260 8.35 -3.45 -27.48
N SER A 261 9.24 -4.40 -27.76
CA SER A 261 10.16 -4.32 -28.90
C SER A 261 9.36 -4.60 -30.18
N GLY A 262 8.82 -3.57 -30.82
CA GLY A 262 8.19 -3.70 -32.13
C GLY A 262 7.77 -2.35 -32.71
N GLY A 263 8.50 -1.86 -33.73
CA GLY A 263 8.09 -0.75 -34.57
C GLY A 263 6.79 -1.02 -35.34
N PRO A 264 6.32 -0.08 -36.20
CA PRO A 264 5.03 -0.16 -36.85
C PRO A 264 5.02 -1.26 -37.91
N GLY A 265 4.73 -2.48 -37.48
CA GLY A 265 4.40 -3.62 -38.32
C GLY A 265 2.94 -3.95 -38.09
N THR A 266 2.15 -3.88 -39.16
CA THR A 266 0.75 -4.29 -39.24
C THR A 266 0.59 -5.69 -38.64
N GLN A 267 0.14 -5.80 -37.39
CA GLN A 267 -0.18 -7.10 -36.79
C GLN A 267 -1.63 -7.44 -37.14
N ALA A 268 -1.78 -8.55 -37.86
CA ALA A 268 -3.03 -9.25 -38.03
C ALA A 268 -3.55 -9.74 -36.65
N PRO A 269 -4.87 -10.01 -36.51
CA PRO A 269 -5.46 -10.40 -35.23
C PRO A 269 -4.79 -11.65 -34.67
N VAL A 270 -4.19 -11.53 -33.48
CA VAL A 270 -3.68 -12.68 -32.73
C VAL A 270 -4.87 -13.39 -32.11
N THR A 271 -5.23 -14.54 -32.68
CA THR A 271 -6.16 -15.49 -32.08
C THR A 271 -5.54 -16.02 -30.78
N GLN A 272 -6.15 -15.70 -29.63
CA GLN A 272 -5.73 -16.27 -28.36
C GLN A 272 -5.86 -17.80 -28.40
N PRO A 273 -4.88 -18.57 -27.88
CA PRO A 273 -5.04 -20.00 -27.69
C PRO A 273 -6.19 -20.28 -26.69
N PRO A 274 -6.94 -21.37 -26.85
CA PRO A 274 -8.01 -21.73 -25.92
C PRO A 274 -7.45 -21.90 -24.52
N VAL A 275 -8.07 -21.24 -23.55
CA VAL A 275 -7.84 -21.47 -22.11
C VAL A 275 -8.27 -22.90 -21.80
N THR A 276 -7.32 -23.83 -21.68
CA THR A 276 -7.57 -25.16 -21.14
C THR A 276 -7.86 -25.04 -19.64
N ARG A 277 -9.15 -25.10 -19.30
CA ARG A 277 -9.65 -25.18 -17.93
C ARG A 277 -9.22 -26.53 -17.31
N PRO A 278 -8.72 -26.57 -16.06
CA PRO A 278 -8.48 -27.83 -15.37
C PRO A 278 -9.78 -28.62 -15.18
N PRO A 279 -9.74 -29.95 -15.22
CA PRO A 279 -10.92 -30.79 -15.00
C PRO A 279 -11.44 -30.64 -13.56
N PRO A 280 -12.76 -30.74 -13.34
CA PRO A 280 -13.34 -30.66 -12.01
C PRO A 280 -12.85 -31.82 -11.13
N SER A 281 -12.43 -31.48 -9.91
CA SER A 281 -12.09 -32.44 -8.85
C SER A 281 -13.24 -33.42 -8.64
N ARG A 282 -12.92 -34.73 -8.71
CA ARG A 282 -13.86 -35.82 -8.44
C ARG A 282 -14.43 -35.70 -7.03
N THR A 283 -15.74 -35.73 -6.95
CA THR A 283 -16.54 -35.99 -5.76
C THR A 283 -16.12 -37.33 -5.15
N THR A 284 -15.48 -37.32 -3.99
CA THR A 284 -15.28 -38.51 -3.17
C THR A 284 -16.60 -38.95 -2.56
N THR A 285 -17.04 -40.13 -2.99
CA THR A 285 -18.18 -40.88 -2.49
C THR A 285 -18.01 -41.19 -0.99
N SER A 286 -18.99 -40.79 -0.20
CA SER A 286 -19.11 -41.14 1.22
C SER A 286 -19.43 -42.62 1.40
N PHE A 287 -18.62 -43.34 2.15
CA PHE A 287 -18.98 -44.65 2.72
C PHE A 287 -19.77 -44.46 4.01
N PRO A 288 -20.84 -45.25 4.26
CA PRO A 288 -21.57 -45.20 5.51
C PRO A 288 -20.80 -45.93 6.62
N ILE A 289 -20.63 -45.28 7.77
CA ILE A 289 -20.15 -45.90 9.02
C ILE A 289 -21.37 -46.24 9.88
N PRO A 290 -21.41 -47.44 10.50
CA PRO A 290 -22.56 -47.96 11.21
C PRO A 290 -22.88 -47.23 12.52
N THR A 291 -24.18 -47.19 12.82
CA THR A 291 -24.80 -46.67 14.03
C THR A 291 -24.48 -47.53 15.26
N GLY A 292 -23.86 -46.93 16.26
CA GLY A 292 -23.79 -47.42 17.63
C GLY A 292 -23.88 -46.23 18.57
N GLY A 293 -24.98 -46.11 19.31
CA GLY A 293 -25.30 -44.92 20.10
C GLY A 293 -24.56 -44.85 21.45
N SER A 294 -24.54 -43.65 22.03
CA SER A 294 -24.90 -43.40 23.43
C SER A 294 -24.75 -41.91 23.77
N SER A 295 -25.83 -41.37 24.36
CA SER A 295 -25.87 -40.37 25.44
C SER A 295 -25.11 -39.03 25.30
N GLY A 296 -25.89 -37.98 25.03
CA GLY A 296 -25.98 -36.80 25.89
C GLY A 296 -24.76 -35.87 26.01
N SER A 297 -24.88 -34.68 25.45
CA SER A 297 -24.93 -33.42 26.23
C SER A 297 -24.86 -32.21 25.30
N THR A 298 -25.77 -31.29 25.54
CA THR A 298 -25.86 -29.93 24.98
C THR A 298 -24.54 -29.19 25.17
N MET A 299 -23.97 -28.57 24.13
CA MET A 299 -22.91 -27.59 24.30
C MET A 299 -23.15 -26.37 23.40
N GLN A 300 -23.35 -25.25 24.08
CA GLN A 300 -23.48 -23.90 23.57
C GLN A 300 -22.18 -23.44 22.90
N CYS A 301 -22.31 -22.60 21.88
CA CYS A 301 -21.23 -21.76 21.37
C CYS A 301 -20.62 -20.94 22.51
N LEU A 302 -19.28 -20.88 22.60
CA LEU A 302 -18.55 -19.76 23.16
C LEU A 302 -17.12 -19.75 22.60
N ASP A 303 -16.73 -18.56 22.15
CA ASP A 303 -15.42 -18.14 21.71
C ASP A 303 -14.29 -18.60 22.63
N THR A 304 -13.32 -19.36 22.11
CA THR A 304 -11.95 -19.34 22.63
C THR A 304 -10.96 -19.91 21.62
N CYS A 305 -10.24 -19.05 20.89
CA CYS A 305 -8.93 -19.40 20.35
C CYS A 305 -8.13 -18.13 20.03
N PHE A 306 -7.46 -17.58 21.04
CA PHE A 306 -6.16 -16.90 20.90
C PHE A 306 -5.59 -16.66 22.31
N LYS A 307 -5.24 -17.76 22.99
CA LYS A 307 -4.27 -17.79 24.08
C LYS A 307 -3.21 -18.80 23.65
N GLN A 308 -1.97 -18.33 23.54
CA GLN A 308 -0.69 -19.04 23.40
C GLN A 308 0.05 -18.69 22.11
N CYS A 309 0.87 -17.65 22.21
CA CYS A 309 2.29 -17.73 21.88
C CYS A 309 3.01 -16.74 22.81
N TYR A 310 4.26 -17.03 23.16
CA TYR A 310 5.13 -16.37 24.15
C TYR A 310 5.16 -16.97 25.57
N SER A 311 5.73 -18.17 25.63
CA SER A 311 6.75 -18.48 26.64
C SER A 311 7.69 -19.54 26.07
N CYS A 312 8.96 -19.19 25.86
CA CYS A 312 10.13 -20.02 26.16
C CYS A 312 11.41 -19.22 25.83
N ASN A 313 12.37 -19.35 26.74
CA ASN A 313 13.65 -18.66 26.86
C ASN A 313 14.44 -18.46 25.56
#